data_AF-A0A7L4PH44-F1
#
_entry.id   AF-A0A7L4PH44-F1
#
_cell.length_a   1.000
_cell.length_b   1.000
_cell.length_c   1.000
_cell.angle_alpha   90.00
_cell.angle_beta   90.00
_cell.angle_gamma   90.00
#
_symmetry.space_group_name_H-M   'P 1'
#
loop_
_entity.id
_entity.type
_entity.pdbx_description
1 polymer ?
#
loop_
_entity_poly.entity_id
_entity_poly.type
_entity_poly.pdbx_seq_one_letter_code
_entity_poly.pdbx_strand_id
1 'polypeptide(L)'
;MLEARKKYEFKRKLEELREKTGKGTELITIYIPPDKQISDVVSQLRDEHGQASNIKSKSTRTNVQSALSSIMARLKYFRKPPENGMALFCGNISLGGDKTTMETLVLEPPEPIMSYQYRCGSEFVLTPLEEMLEEKKNYGLLVLDRREATIGLLHRKSVETIKHMTSNVPGKQRKGGQSSRRFERLRLVSINEFYKRIGDKASEIFLGIKDLEGIIIGGPSPTKDEFIAGEYLHHELQQKILGVFDVSYTDESGLYELLDAS
;
A
#
# COMPACT_ATOMS: atom_id res chain seq x y z
N MET A 1 2.61 -9.42 -20.55
CA MET A 1 2.00 -10.78 -20.59
C MET A 1 2.59 -11.73 -19.55
N LEU A 2 3.91 -11.84 -19.41
CA LEU A 2 4.53 -12.80 -18.45
C LEU A 2 4.21 -12.48 -16.98
N GLU A 3 4.17 -11.19 -16.61
CA GLU A 3 3.84 -10.74 -15.25
C GLU A 3 2.39 -11.03 -14.85
N ALA A 4 1.42 -10.78 -15.75
CA ALA A 4 0.01 -11.06 -15.48
C ALA A 4 -0.23 -12.56 -15.23
N ARG A 5 0.42 -13.43 -16.01
CA ARG A 5 0.34 -14.88 -15.80
C ARG A 5 1.00 -15.32 -14.49
N LYS A 6 2.20 -14.79 -14.17
CA LYS A 6 2.87 -15.06 -12.89
C LYS A 6 2.02 -14.59 -11.70
N LYS A 7 1.39 -13.41 -11.80
CA LYS A 7 0.50 -12.87 -10.76
C LYS A 7 -0.73 -13.78 -10.56
N TYR A 8 -1.32 -14.27 -11.65
CA TYR A 8 -2.43 -15.21 -11.59
C TYR A 8 -2.04 -16.55 -10.94
N GLU A 9 -0.91 -17.14 -11.35
CA GLU A 9 -0.38 -18.37 -10.74
C GLU A 9 -0.06 -18.17 -9.26
N PHE A 10 0.48 -17.01 -8.88
CA PHE A 10 0.77 -16.67 -7.48
C PHE A 10 -0.52 -16.52 -6.66
N LYS A 11 -1.52 -15.80 -7.18
CA LYS A 11 -2.84 -15.65 -6.56
C LYS A 11 -3.50 -17.00 -6.30
N ARG A 12 -3.50 -17.88 -7.31
CA ARG A 12 -4.03 -19.24 -7.16
C ARG A 12 -3.34 -20.03 -6.06
N LYS A 13 -2.01 -19.91 -5.93
CA LYS A 13 -1.27 -20.57 -4.85
C LYS A 13 -1.63 -20.02 -3.47
N LEU A 14 -1.87 -18.72 -3.33
CA LEU A 14 -2.33 -18.14 -2.07
C LEU A 14 -3.74 -18.62 -1.71
N GLU A 15 -4.65 -18.69 -2.68
CA GLU A 15 -5.99 -19.24 -2.48
C GLU A 15 -5.92 -20.71 -2.01
N GLU A 16 -5.08 -21.52 -2.66
CA GLU A 16 -4.81 -22.91 -2.25
C GLU A 16 -4.19 -23.01 -0.84
N LEU A 17 -3.36 -22.06 -0.43
CA LEU A 17 -2.81 -22.01 0.93
C LEU A 17 -3.86 -21.59 1.97
N ARG A 18 -4.79 -20.72 1.59
CA ARG A 18 -5.82 -20.17 2.48
C ARG A 18 -6.86 -21.21 2.88
N GLU A 19 -7.17 -22.15 1.99
CA GLU A 19 -8.11 -23.24 2.27
C GLU A 19 -7.52 -24.31 3.22
N LYS A 20 -6.19 -24.30 3.42
CA LYS A 20 -5.49 -25.30 4.21
C LYS A 20 -5.58 -24.98 5.70
N THR A 21 -6.17 -25.91 6.45
CA THR A 21 -6.32 -25.82 7.91
C THR A 21 -5.66 -27.01 8.60
N GLY A 22 -4.94 -26.71 9.68
CA GLY A 22 -4.37 -27.72 10.57
C GLY A 22 -5.39 -28.19 11.62
N LYS A 23 -5.22 -29.41 12.15
CA LYS A 23 -6.03 -29.90 13.29
C LYS A 23 -5.74 -29.16 14.60
N GLY A 24 -4.65 -28.38 14.67
CA GLY A 24 -4.18 -27.63 15.82
C GLY A 24 -3.11 -26.63 15.40
N THR A 25 -2.30 -26.13 16.35
CA THR A 25 -1.18 -25.20 16.07
C THR A 25 0.03 -25.93 15.49
N GLU A 26 -0.09 -26.33 14.22
CA GLU A 26 0.85 -27.22 13.54
C GLU A 26 1.27 -26.71 12.15
N LEU A 27 0.79 -25.53 11.75
CA LEU A 27 1.17 -24.85 10.52
C LEU A 27 2.16 -23.73 10.83
N ILE A 28 3.33 -23.80 10.17
CA ILE A 28 4.44 -22.87 10.33
C ILE A 28 4.49 -21.99 9.09
N THR A 29 4.53 -20.68 9.33
CA THR A 29 4.76 -19.64 8.33
C THR A 29 6.05 -18.90 8.65
N ILE A 30 6.92 -18.75 7.65
CA ILE A 30 8.17 -17.98 7.77
C ILE A 30 8.30 -17.02 6.60
N TYR A 31 8.56 -15.76 6.90
CA TYR A 31 8.97 -14.75 5.94
C TYR A 31 10.43 -14.39 6.17
N ILE A 32 11.24 -14.47 5.11
CA ILE A 32 12.67 -14.18 5.15
C ILE A 32 12.93 -13.01 4.21
N PRO A 33 13.39 -11.85 4.72
CA PRO A 33 13.76 -10.72 3.88
C PRO A 33 15.09 -10.99 3.15
N PRO A 34 15.37 -10.29 2.04
CA PRO A 34 16.53 -10.58 1.18
C PRO A 34 17.90 -10.35 1.84
N ASP A 35 17.94 -9.50 2.87
CA ASP A 35 19.13 -9.13 3.63
C ASP A 35 19.48 -10.14 4.74
N LYS A 36 18.55 -11.00 5.14
CA LYS A 36 18.76 -11.95 6.24
C LYS A 36 19.51 -13.21 5.79
N GLN A 37 20.55 -13.59 6.53
CA GLN A 37 21.32 -14.79 6.21
C GLN A 37 20.54 -16.07 6.53
N ILE A 38 20.58 -17.04 5.61
CA ILE A 38 19.93 -18.35 5.79
C ILE A 38 20.51 -19.10 6.99
N SER A 39 21.81 -18.95 7.29
CA SER A 39 22.46 -19.54 8.47
C SER A 39 21.79 -19.13 9.77
N ASP A 40 21.45 -17.84 9.90
CA ASP A 40 20.87 -17.28 11.12
C ASP A 40 19.44 -17.78 11.29
N VAL A 41 18.69 -17.86 10.19
CA VAL A 41 17.34 -18.47 10.17
C VAL A 41 17.40 -19.93 10.57
N VAL A 42 18.35 -20.72 10.02
CA VAL A 42 18.51 -22.14 10.38
C VAL A 42 18.90 -22.31 11.84
N SER A 43 19.74 -21.43 12.39
CA SER A 43 20.07 -21.45 13.82
C SER A 43 18.82 -21.22 14.68
N GLN A 44 18.05 -20.17 14.37
CA GLN A 44 16.81 -19.88 15.07
C GLN A 44 15.81 -21.05 14.99
N LEU A 45 15.65 -21.68 13.81
CA LEU A 45 14.75 -22.83 13.65
C LEU A 45 15.20 -24.06 14.44
N ARG A 46 16.50 -24.21 14.67
CA ARG A 46 17.03 -25.29 15.53
C ARG A 46 16.66 -25.05 17.00
N ASP A 47 16.72 -23.80 17.45
CA ASP A 47 16.31 -23.43 18.80
C ASP A 47 14.79 -23.65 18.99
N GLU A 48 13.98 -23.20 18.02
CA GLU A 48 12.53 -23.46 17.97
C GLU A 48 12.21 -24.96 17.98
N HIS A 49 12.97 -25.78 17.25
CA HIS A 49 12.82 -27.23 17.24
C HIS A 49 13.11 -27.84 18.62
N GLY A 50 14.11 -27.31 19.32
CA GLY A 50 14.39 -27.65 20.72
C GLY A 50 13.23 -27.28 21.63
N GLN A 51 12.72 -26.05 21.55
CA GLN A 51 11.61 -25.59 22.38
C GLN A 51 10.31 -26.36 22.14
N ALA A 52 10.07 -26.81 20.89
CA ALA A 52 8.92 -27.63 20.54
C ALA A 52 8.84 -28.93 21.37
N SER A 53 9.95 -29.42 21.96
CA SER A 53 9.91 -30.59 22.84
C SER A 53 9.03 -30.41 24.07
N ASN A 54 8.81 -29.16 24.50
CA ASN A 54 8.01 -28.81 25.67
C ASN A 54 6.49 -28.82 25.40
N ILE A 55 6.08 -29.01 24.14
CA ILE A 55 4.65 -29.12 23.79
C ILE A 55 4.06 -30.36 24.48
N LYS A 56 2.96 -30.15 25.22
CA LYS A 56 2.28 -31.19 26.01
C LYS A 56 1.67 -32.28 25.14
N SER A 57 1.01 -31.90 24.04
CA SER A 57 0.39 -32.83 23.08
C SER A 57 1.47 -33.56 22.29
N LYS A 58 1.51 -34.89 22.38
CA LYS A 58 2.48 -35.73 21.64
C LYS A 58 2.34 -35.58 20.12
N SER A 59 1.10 -35.54 19.62
CA SER A 59 0.82 -35.38 18.19
C SER A 59 1.36 -34.05 17.69
N THR A 60 0.95 -32.94 18.33
CA THR A 60 1.33 -31.58 17.95
C THR A 60 2.84 -31.37 18.05
N ARG A 61 3.48 -31.89 19.11
CA ARG A 61 4.94 -31.88 19.25
C ARG A 61 5.64 -32.53 18.06
N THR A 62 5.20 -33.73 17.68
CA THR A 62 5.81 -34.49 16.57
C THR A 62 5.62 -33.77 15.24
N ASN A 63 4.43 -33.22 15.01
CA ASN A 63 4.10 -32.51 13.77
C ASN A 63 4.90 -31.21 13.63
N VAL A 64 5.00 -30.40 14.69
CA VAL A 64 5.80 -29.17 14.71
C VAL A 64 7.28 -29.47 14.50
N GLN A 65 7.85 -30.45 15.21
CA GLN A 65 9.26 -30.84 15.04
C GLN A 65 9.56 -31.34 13.62
N SER A 66 8.66 -32.13 13.06
CA SER A 66 8.81 -32.64 11.69
C SER A 66 8.70 -31.52 10.66
N ALA A 67 7.80 -30.57 10.85
CA ALA A 67 7.67 -29.39 9.99
C ALA A 67 8.94 -28.52 10.03
N LEU A 68 9.46 -28.22 11.22
CA LEU A 68 10.72 -27.48 11.38
C LEU A 68 11.90 -28.21 10.72
N SER A 69 11.97 -29.54 10.84
CA SER A 69 12.98 -30.36 10.18
C SER A 69 12.87 -30.29 8.66
N SER A 70 11.65 -30.33 8.11
CA SER A 70 11.39 -30.18 6.67
C SER A 70 11.83 -28.80 6.16
N ILE A 71 11.48 -27.73 6.88
CA ILE A 71 11.88 -26.35 6.56
C ILE A 71 13.41 -26.25 6.54
N MET A 72 14.09 -26.71 7.60
CA MET A 72 15.57 -26.67 7.66
C MET A 72 16.21 -27.45 6.51
N ALA A 73 15.65 -28.61 6.13
CA ALA A 73 16.14 -29.37 4.99
C ALA A 73 15.97 -28.61 3.68
N ARG A 74 14.86 -27.87 3.51
CA ARG A 74 14.60 -27.06 2.32
C ARG A 74 15.50 -25.83 2.23
N LEU A 75 15.79 -25.19 3.36
CA LEU A 75 16.67 -24.03 3.43
C LEU A 75 18.13 -24.36 3.02
N LYS A 76 18.58 -25.61 3.19
CA LYS A 76 19.93 -26.05 2.76
C LYS A 76 20.18 -25.90 1.26
N TYR A 77 19.13 -25.90 0.44
CA TYR A 77 19.26 -25.70 -1.01
C TYR A 77 19.54 -24.23 -1.38
N PHE A 78 19.34 -23.29 -0.44
CA PHE A 78 19.53 -21.86 -0.66
C PHE A 78 20.80 -21.38 0.05
N ARG A 79 21.77 -20.87 -0.72
CA ARG A 79 22.97 -20.23 -0.14
C ARG A 79 22.66 -18.84 0.42
N LYS A 80 21.74 -18.12 -0.23
CA LYS A 80 21.23 -16.81 0.14
C LYS A 80 19.75 -16.74 -0.22
N PRO A 81 18.95 -15.88 0.43
CA PRO A 81 17.60 -15.62 -0.05
C PRO A 81 17.61 -15.04 -1.48
N PRO A 82 16.54 -15.25 -2.27
CA PRO A 82 16.31 -14.56 -3.54
C PRO A 82 16.23 -13.02 -3.38
N GLU A 83 16.20 -12.29 -4.49
CA GLU A 83 16.23 -10.82 -4.51
C GLU A 83 15.07 -10.18 -3.72
N ASN A 84 13.89 -10.81 -3.76
CA ASN A 84 12.71 -10.35 -3.02
C ASN A 84 12.54 -11.06 -1.65
N GLY A 85 13.50 -11.90 -1.25
CA GLY A 85 13.36 -12.78 -0.10
C GLY A 85 12.58 -14.06 -0.42
N MET A 86 12.05 -14.73 0.60
CA MET A 86 11.21 -15.92 0.41
C MET A 86 10.19 -16.09 1.54
N ALA A 87 9.06 -16.73 1.21
CA ALA A 87 8.07 -17.20 2.16
C ALA A 87 8.07 -18.74 2.19
N LEU A 88 8.07 -19.32 3.39
CA LEU A 88 7.96 -20.76 3.60
C LEU A 88 6.71 -21.09 4.40
N PHE A 89 5.96 -22.06 3.88
CA PHE A 89 4.76 -22.59 4.50
C PHE A 89 4.96 -24.09 4.70
N CYS A 90 4.87 -24.57 5.93
CA CYS A 90 5.03 -25.99 6.22
C CYS A 90 4.14 -26.43 7.35
N GLY A 91 3.53 -27.60 7.21
CA GLY A 91 2.77 -28.20 8.31
C GLY A 91 1.92 -29.38 7.85
N ASN A 92 1.19 -29.94 8.80
CA ASN A 92 0.28 -31.05 8.53
C ASN A 92 -1.12 -30.52 8.24
N ILE A 93 -1.58 -30.76 7.01
CA ILE A 93 -2.88 -30.32 6.52
C ILE A 93 -3.85 -31.49 6.59
N SER A 94 -5.09 -31.20 6.97
CA SER A 94 -6.17 -32.19 7.00
C SER A 94 -6.70 -32.45 5.59
N LEU A 95 -6.63 -33.69 5.10
CA LEU A 95 -7.18 -34.10 3.80
C LEU A 95 -8.63 -34.61 3.89
N GLY A 96 -9.25 -34.52 5.07
CA GLY A 96 -10.52 -35.16 5.38
C GLY A 96 -10.38 -36.62 5.81
N GLY A 97 -11.34 -37.10 6.61
CA GLY A 97 -11.37 -38.49 7.09
C GLY A 97 -10.10 -38.89 7.85
N ASP A 98 -9.84 -38.24 8.99
CA ASP A 98 -8.71 -38.40 9.91
C ASP A 98 -7.27 -38.38 9.34
N LYS A 99 -7.10 -38.40 8.02
CA LYS A 99 -5.81 -38.37 7.33
C LYS A 99 -5.25 -36.96 7.28
N THR A 100 -3.96 -36.85 7.55
CA THR A 100 -3.19 -35.62 7.40
C THR A 100 -2.01 -35.88 6.48
N THR A 101 -1.61 -34.87 5.71
CA THR A 101 -0.39 -34.90 4.90
C THR A 101 0.51 -33.75 5.29
N MET A 102 1.82 -33.99 5.31
CA MET A 102 2.79 -32.92 5.46
C MET A 102 2.99 -32.26 4.12
N GLU A 103 2.87 -30.94 4.07
CA GLU A 103 3.17 -30.16 2.89
C GLU A 103 4.20 -29.09 3.23
N THR A 104 5.08 -28.82 2.27
CA THR A 104 6.09 -27.77 2.38
C THR A 104 6.13 -27.01 1.07
N LEU A 105 5.83 -25.72 1.12
CA LEU A 105 5.84 -24.82 -0.03
C LEU A 105 6.83 -23.68 0.24
N VAL A 106 7.64 -23.38 -0.77
CA VAL A 106 8.52 -22.22 -0.80
C VAL A 106 8.07 -21.33 -1.95
N LEU A 107 7.84 -20.06 -1.65
CA LEU A 107 7.42 -19.05 -2.59
C LEU A 107 8.40 -17.89 -2.59
N GLU A 108 8.76 -17.44 -3.78
CA GLU A 108 9.42 -16.15 -3.95
C GLU A 108 8.33 -15.08 -4.15
N PRO A 109 8.27 -14.05 -3.29
CA PRO A 109 7.26 -13.01 -3.39
C PRO A 109 7.52 -12.09 -4.60
N PRO A 110 6.46 -11.46 -5.16
CA PRO A 110 6.61 -10.53 -6.28
C PRO A 110 7.37 -9.25 -5.89
N GLU A 111 7.40 -8.91 -4.60
CA GLU A 111 8.08 -7.76 -4.05
C GLU A 111 8.91 -8.12 -2.82
N PRO A 112 9.95 -7.34 -2.49
CA PRO A 112 10.79 -7.60 -1.34
C PRO A 112 10.01 -7.64 -0.02
N ILE A 113 10.23 -8.70 0.76
CA ILE A 113 9.79 -8.77 2.15
C ILE A 113 10.65 -7.82 2.99
N MET A 114 10.01 -6.96 3.76
CA MET A 114 10.68 -5.93 4.57
C MET A 114 11.23 -6.46 5.91
N SER A 115 10.59 -7.47 6.50
CA SER A 115 10.92 -7.94 7.84
C SER A 115 10.82 -9.45 7.97
N TYR A 116 11.66 -10.02 8.84
CA TYR A 116 11.58 -11.42 9.19
C TYR A 116 10.39 -11.70 10.11
N GLN A 117 9.62 -12.74 9.79
CA GLN A 117 8.51 -13.19 10.62
C GLN A 117 8.52 -14.71 10.73
N TYR A 118 8.31 -15.23 11.94
CA TYR A 118 8.08 -16.64 12.22
C TYR A 118 6.79 -16.75 13.01
N ARG A 119 5.87 -17.61 12.56
CA ARG A 119 4.60 -17.85 13.26
C ARG A 119 4.17 -19.30 13.10
N CYS A 120 3.77 -19.90 14.22
CA CYS A 120 3.07 -21.18 14.26
C CYS A 120 1.60 -20.95 14.60
N GLY A 121 0.69 -21.61 13.90
CA GLY A 121 -0.75 -21.43 14.05
C GLY A 121 -1.56 -22.60 13.48
N SER A 122 -2.89 -22.47 13.51
CA SER A 122 -3.82 -23.40 12.86
C SER A 122 -3.99 -23.13 11.36
N GLU A 123 -3.58 -21.94 10.91
CA GLU A 123 -3.70 -21.42 9.55
C GLU A 123 -2.37 -20.78 9.13
N PHE A 124 -2.11 -20.74 7.83
CA PHE A 124 -0.97 -20.01 7.29
C PHE A 124 -1.20 -18.50 7.33
N VAL A 125 -0.17 -17.73 7.66
CA VAL A 125 -0.26 -16.26 7.71
C VAL A 125 0.04 -15.73 6.30
N LEU A 126 -1.00 -15.39 5.54
CA LEU A 126 -0.87 -14.96 4.14
C LEU A 126 -0.91 -13.45 3.94
N THR A 127 -1.26 -12.68 4.98
CA THR A 127 -1.49 -11.24 4.92
C THR A 127 -0.40 -10.45 4.17
N PRO A 128 0.91 -10.66 4.43
CA PRO A 128 1.95 -9.92 3.72
C PRO A 128 1.96 -10.16 2.20
N LEU A 129 1.60 -11.37 1.76
CA LEU A 129 1.56 -11.72 0.33
C LEU A 129 0.26 -11.27 -0.35
N GLU A 130 -0.85 -11.27 0.39
CA GLU A 130 -2.14 -10.76 -0.07
C GLU A 130 -2.07 -9.24 -0.33
N GLU A 131 -1.46 -8.48 0.60
CA GLU A 131 -1.23 -7.03 0.42
C GLU A 131 -0.36 -6.72 -0.81
N MET A 132 0.56 -7.63 -1.19
CA MET A 132 1.37 -7.49 -2.42
C MET A 132 0.57 -7.77 -3.70
N LEU A 133 -0.50 -8.55 -3.62
CA LEU A 133 -1.35 -8.88 -4.76
C LEU A 133 -2.44 -7.85 -5.02
N GLU A 134 -2.86 -7.11 -3.99
CA GLU A 134 -3.76 -5.97 -4.14
C GLU A 134 -3.22 -5.04 -5.23
N GLU A 135 -4.11 -4.68 -6.17
CA GLU A 135 -3.74 -3.79 -7.26
C GLU A 135 -3.23 -2.47 -6.68
N LYS A 136 -2.14 -1.96 -7.23
CA LYS A 136 -1.55 -0.69 -6.79
C LYS A 136 -2.46 0.44 -7.23
N LYS A 137 -3.53 0.68 -6.46
CA LYS A 137 -4.44 1.79 -6.68
C LYS A 137 -3.69 3.08 -6.39
N ASN A 138 -3.46 3.88 -7.41
CA ASN A 138 -2.92 5.21 -7.25
C ASN A 138 -4.07 6.18 -7.10
N TYR A 139 -4.01 7.06 -6.10
CA TYR A 139 -4.96 8.14 -5.95
C TYR A 139 -4.24 9.48 -6.03
N GLY A 140 -4.79 10.39 -6.84
CA GLY A 140 -4.30 11.76 -6.92
C GLY A 140 -4.82 12.55 -5.73
N LEU A 141 -3.94 13.30 -5.08
CA LEU A 141 -4.30 14.22 -4.01
C LEU A 141 -4.06 15.64 -4.51
N LEU A 142 -5.07 16.49 -4.44
CA LEU A 142 -4.95 17.90 -4.78
C LEU A 142 -5.50 18.73 -3.63
N VAL A 143 -4.63 19.49 -2.97
CA VAL A 143 -5.06 20.46 -1.96
C VAL A 143 -4.84 21.86 -2.50
N LEU A 144 -5.84 22.73 -2.39
CA LEU A 144 -5.74 24.10 -2.90
C LEU A 144 -6.41 25.14 -2.00
N ASP A 145 -5.79 26.31 -1.94
CA ASP A 145 -6.38 27.57 -1.48
C ASP A 145 -6.10 28.66 -2.53
N ARG A 146 -6.55 29.89 -2.27
CA ARG A 146 -6.26 31.08 -3.08
C ARG A 146 -4.79 31.49 -3.03
N ARG A 147 -4.03 31.03 -2.02
CA ARG A 147 -2.62 31.38 -1.80
C ARG A 147 -1.63 30.35 -2.32
N GLU A 148 -2.00 29.09 -2.30
CA GLU A 148 -1.10 28.00 -2.66
C GLU A 148 -1.91 26.74 -2.99
N ALA A 149 -1.25 25.79 -3.63
CA ALA A 149 -1.80 24.47 -3.92
C ALA A 149 -0.69 23.44 -3.92
N THR A 150 -1.02 22.24 -3.45
CA THR A 150 -0.10 21.11 -3.36
C THR A 150 -0.72 19.90 -4.05
N ILE A 151 0.06 19.28 -4.94
CA ILE A 151 -0.30 18.10 -5.70
C ILE A 151 0.54 16.94 -5.17
N GLY A 152 -0.15 15.88 -4.75
CA GLY A 152 0.46 14.66 -4.24
C GLY A 152 -0.12 13.42 -4.90
N LEU A 153 0.56 12.30 -4.65
CA LEU A 153 0.14 10.97 -5.04
C LEU A 153 0.07 10.10 -3.80
N LEU A 154 -1.05 9.41 -3.61
CA LEU A 154 -1.15 8.31 -2.68
C LEU A 154 -0.79 7.03 -3.41
N HIS A 155 0.35 6.44 -3.01
CA HIS A 155 0.75 5.10 -3.42
C HIS A 155 0.70 4.17 -2.22
N ARG A 156 -0.27 3.25 -2.21
CA ARG A 156 -0.52 2.31 -1.10
C ARG A 156 -0.88 3.03 0.20
N LYS A 157 0.10 3.17 1.09
CA LYS A 157 0.02 3.82 2.42
C LYS A 157 0.97 5.01 2.53
N SER A 158 1.66 5.37 1.44
CA SER A 158 2.63 6.46 1.41
C SER A 158 2.11 7.62 0.57
N VAL A 159 2.27 8.82 1.10
CA VAL A 159 2.02 10.06 0.38
C VAL A 159 3.32 10.56 -0.22
N GLU A 160 3.31 10.83 -1.52
CA GLU A 160 4.42 11.48 -2.21
C GLU A 160 3.97 12.87 -2.68
N THR A 161 4.62 13.92 -2.18
CA THR A 161 4.39 15.30 -2.67
C THR A 161 5.11 15.47 -3.99
N ILE A 162 4.37 15.71 -5.07
CA ILE A 162 4.94 15.89 -6.42
C ILE A 162 5.24 17.36 -6.68
N LYS A 163 4.31 18.25 -6.33
CA LYS A 163 4.45 19.67 -6.63
C LYS A 163 3.73 20.56 -5.64
N HIS A 164 4.46 21.54 -5.13
CA HIS A 164 3.88 22.69 -4.43
C HIS A 164 3.91 23.92 -5.34
N MET A 165 2.85 24.72 -5.29
CA MET A 165 2.64 25.91 -6.12
C MET A 165 2.12 27.06 -5.26
N THR A 166 2.69 28.24 -5.46
CA THR A 166 2.22 29.46 -4.80
C THR A 166 1.50 30.39 -5.77
N SER A 167 0.59 31.18 -5.21
CA SER A 167 -0.27 32.11 -5.91
C SER A 167 0.31 33.52 -5.89
N ASN A 168 0.09 34.25 -6.98
CA ASN A 168 0.33 35.69 -7.05
C ASN A 168 -0.96 36.51 -6.85
N VAL A 169 -2.02 35.88 -6.31
CA VAL A 169 -3.32 36.54 -6.10
C VAL A 169 -3.17 37.69 -5.10
N PRO A 170 -3.56 38.92 -5.48
CA PRO A 170 -3.54 40.05 -4.58
C PRO A 170 -4.45 39.83 -3.36
N GLY A 171 -3.99 40.28 -2.19
CA GLY A 171 -4.80 40.29 -0.97
C GLY A 171 -6.06 41.15 -1.12
N LYS A 172 -7.07 40.88 -0.28
CA LYS A 172 -8.30 41.69 -0.26
C LYS A 172 -7.97 43.11 0.21
N GLN A 173 -8.31 44.10 -0.61
CA GLN A 173 -8.10 45.51 -0.25
C GLN A 173 -9.09 45.93 0.84
N ARG A 174 -8.58 46.52 1.93
CA ARG A 174 -9.38 46.99 3.06
C ARG A 174 -9.89 48.43 2.90
N LYS A 175 -9.26 49.22 2.02
CA LYS A 175 -9.59 50.64 1.82
C LYS A 175 -10.54 50.80 0.64
N GLY A 176 -11.65 51.51 0.86
CA GLY A 176 -12.61 51.88 -0.19
C GLY A 176 -12.09 53.02 -1.08
N GLY A 177 -12.69 53.17 -2.26
CA GLY A 177 -12.36 54.23 -3.22
C GLY A 177 -12.82 53.92 -4.64
N GLN A 178 -12.68 54.90 -5.55
CA GLN A 178 -13.09 54.76 -6.96
C GLN A 178 -12.42 53.57 -7.68
N SER A 179 -11.18 53.25 -7.28
CA SER A 179 -10.42 52.14 -7.83
C SER A 179 -10.74 50.77 -7.20
N SER A 180 -11.56 50.71 -6.14
CA SER A 180 -11.83 49.46 -5.39
C SER A 180 -12.40 48.35 -6.29
N ARG A 181 -13.38 48.69 -7.14
CA ARG A 181 -14.00 47.75 -8.10
C ARG A 181 -12.98 47.20 -9.12
N ARG A 182 -12.01 48.01 -9.54
CA ARG A 182 -10.95 47.58 -10.46
C ARG A 182 -10.03 46.56 -9.79
N PHE A 183 -9.63 46.79 -8.55
CA PHE A 183 -8.77 45.86 -7.80
C PHE A 183 -9.47 44.53 -7.50
N GLU A 184 -10.76 44.57 -7.20
CA GLU A 184 -11.57 43.36 -7.03
C GLU A 184 -11.63 42.54 -8.32
N ARG A 185 -11.87 43.17 -9.47
CA ARG A 185 -11.83 42.49 -10.78
C ARG A 185 -10.46 41.88 -11.07
N LEU A 186 -9.37 42.62 -10.87
CA LEU A 186 -8.01 42.11 -11.08
C LEU A 186 -7.72 40.90 -10.18
N ARG A 187 -8.22 40.92 -8.94
CA ARG A 187 -8.10 39.80 -8.01
C ARG A 187 -8.85 38.57 -8.52
N LEU A 188 -10.08 38.71 -9.00
CA LEU A 188 -10.85 37.59 -9.56
C LEU A 188 -10.17 36.98 -10.79
N VAL A 189 -9.64 37.82 -11.68
CA VAL A 189 -8.84 37.35 -12.84
C VAL A 189 -7.62 36.57 -12.38
N SER A 190 -6.89 37.08 -11.38
CA SER A 190 -5.71 36.39 -10.84
C SER A 190 -6.05 35.04 -10.19
N ILE A 191 -7.22 34.94 -9.53
CA ILE A 191 -7.70 33.67 -8.94
C ILE A 191 -7.99 32.66 -10.05
N ASN A 192 -8.72 33.08 -11.08
CA ASN A 192 -9.04 32.22 -12.22
C ASN A 192 -7.77 31.73 -12.95
N GLU A 193 -6.79 32.61 -13.16
CA GLU A 193 -5.49 32.23 -13.72
C GLU A 193 -4.73 31.25 -12.82
N PHE A 194 -4.81 31.41 -11.51
CA PHE A 194 -4.19 30.48 -10.57
C PHE A 194 -4.86 29.10 -10.60
N TYR A 195 -6.19 29.04 -10.59
CA TYR A 195 -6.94 27.78 -10.75
C TYR A 195 -6.62 27.09 -12.07
N LYS A 196 -6.54 27.83 -13.17
CA LYS A 196 -6.13 27.26 -14.46
C LYS A 196 -4.73 26.66 -14.40
N ARG A 197 -3.75 27.37 -13.81
CA ARG A 197 -2.39 26.84 -13.62
C ARG A 197 -2.34 25.58 -12.77
N ILE A 198 -3.15 25.49 -11.72
CA ILE A 198 -3.28 24.30 -10.88
C ILE A 198 -3.87 23.16 -11.71
N GLY A 199 -5.00 23.41 -12.39
CA GLY A 199 -5.69 22.42 -13.22
C GLY A 199 -4.81 21.85 -14.32
N ASP A 200 -4.08 22.71 -15.04
CA ASP A 200 -3.14 22.30 -16.09
C ASP A 200 -2.02 21.42 -15.53
N LYS A 201 -1.41 21.81 -14.40
CA LYS A 201 -0.30 21.06 -13.81
C LYS A 201 -0.75 19.74 -13.18
N ALA A 202 -1.90 19.75 -12.48
CA ALA A 202 -2.51 18.54 -11.95
C ALA A 202 -2.89 17.58 -13.08
N SER A 203 -3.42 18.11 -14.19
CA SER A 203 -3.75 17.29 -15.36
C SER A 203 -2.53 16.65 -16.00
N GLU A 204 -1.44 17.39 -16.18
CA GLU A 204 -0.18 16.88 -16.68
C GLU A 204 0.38 15.74 -15.81
N ILE A 205 0.33 15.90 -14.48
CA ILE A 205 0.84 14.92 -13.52
C ILE A 205 -0.06 13.67 -13.51
N PHE A 206 -1.37 13.84 -13.31
CA PHE A 206 -2.30 12.73 -13.12
C PHE A 206 -2.55 11.92 -14.40
N LEU A 207 -2.51 12.54 -15.59
CA LEU A 207 -2.58 11.80 -16.86
C LEU A 207 -1.32 10.94 -17.11
N GLY A 208 -0.17 11.34 -16.54
CA GLY A 208 1.07 10.57 -16.63
C GLY A 208 1.12 9.33 -15.73
N ILE A 209 0.20 9.22 -14.76
CA ILE A 209 0.18 8.14 -13.78
C ILE A 209 -0.64 6.95 -14.29
N LYS A 210 0.00 5.79 -14.37
CA LYS A 210 -0.68 4.52 -14.66
C LYS A 210 -1.52 4.09 -13.46
N ASP A 211 -2.66 3.47 -13.73
CA ASP A 211 -3.55 2.90 -12.71
C ASP A 211 -4.08 3.93 -11.68
N LEU A 212 -4.30 5.18 -12.12
CA LEU A 212 -4.99 6.20 -11.35
C LEU A 212 -6.48 5.85 -11.22
N GLU A 213 -6.89 5.44 -10.03
CA GLU A 213 -8.27 5.07 -9.72
C GLU A 213 -9.15 6.30 -9.49
N GLY A 214 -8.61 7.34 -8.87
CA GLY A 214 -9.37 8.54 -8.60
C GLY A 214 -8.55 9.69 -8.06
N ILE A 215 -9.19 10.84 -7.93
CA ILE A 215 -8.63 12.08 -7.41
C ILE A 215 -9.47 12.55 -6.22
N ILE A 216 -8.80 12.92 -5.15
CA ILE A 216 -9.38 13.52 -3.97
C ILE A 216 -8.94 14.99 -3.92
N ILE A 217 -9.90 15.89 -3.76
CA ILE A 217 -9.65 17.34 -3.73
C ILE A 217 -9.91 17.89 -2.33
N GLY A 218 -8.94 18.59 -1.77
CA GLY A 218 -9.03 19.27 -0.48
C GLY A 218 -8.94 20.78 -0.64
N GLY A 219 -9.70 21.52 0.16
CA GLY A 219 -9.45 22.94 0.35
C GLY A 219 -10.52 23.63 1.19
N PRO A 220 -10.27 24.85 1.65
CA PRO A 220 -11.28 25.63 2.36
C PRO A 220 -12.41 26.03 1.41
N SER A 221 -13.65 25.94 1.90
CA SER A 221 -14.80 26.55 1.23
C SER A 221 -14.68 28.08 1.26
N PRO A 222 -14.93 28.82 0.16
CA PRO A 222 -15.51 28.37 -1.11
C PRO A 222 -14.49 28.02 -2.22
N THR A 223 -13.18 28.03 -1.95
CA THR A 223 -12.13 27.92 -2.97
C THR A 223 -12.24 26.62 -3.78
N LYS A 224 -12.41 25.49 -3.09
CA LYS A 224 -12.55 24.18 -3.74
C LYS A 224 -13.82 24.05 -4.60
N ASP A 225 -14.93 24.64 -4.17
CA ASP A 225 -16.20 24.62 -4.91
C ASP A 225 -16.10 25.46 -6.19
N GLU A 226 -15.46 26.63 -6.10
CA GLU A 226 -15.14 27.49 -7.25
C GLU A 226 -14.22 26.77 -8.26
N PHE A 227 -13.27 25.98 -7.77
CA PHE A 227 -12.36 25.21 -8.61
C PHE A 227 -13.09 24.10 -9.37
N ILE A 228 -13.95 23.34 -8.70
CA ILE A 228 -14.70 22.25 -9.33
C ILE A 228 -15.72 22.80 -10.33
N ALA A 229 -16.47 23.84 -9.95
CA ALA A 229 -17.43 24.48 -10.83
C ALA A 229 -16.80 25.12 -12.07
N GLY A 230 -15.52 25.50 -11.99
CA GLY A 230 -14.76 26.06 -13.10
C GLY A 230 -14.14 25.03 -14.06
N GLU A 231 -14.28 23.72 -13.79
CA GLU A 231 -13.89 22.64 -14.70
C GLU A 231 -12.42 22.75 -15.19
N TYR A 232 -11.50 23.19 -14.33
CA TYR A 232 -10.09 23.43 -14.71
C TYR A 232 -9.27 22.16 -14.96
N LEU A 233 -9.73 21.00 -14.49
CA LEU A 233 -9.08 19.72 -14.72
C LEU A 233 -9.46 19.15 -16.10
N HIS A 234 -8.58 18.33 -16.67
CA HIS A 234 -8.89 17.60 -17.90
C HIS A 234 -10.16 16.74 -17.74
N HIS A 235 -10.99 16.67 -18.78
CA HIS A 235 -12.31 16.02 -18.73
C HIS A 235 -12.29 14.56 -18.22
N GLU A 236 -11.28 13.77 -18.60
CA GLU A 236 -11.10 12.40 -18.09
C GLU A 236 -10.83 12.34 -16.59
N LEU A 237 -10.14 13.35 -16.05
CA LEU A 237 -9.82 13.43 -14.63
C LEU A 237 -10.99 13.96 -13.81
N GLN A 238 -11.83 14.82 -14.39
CA GLN A 238 -13.05 15.29 -13.74
C GLN A 238 -13.99 14.13 -13.40
N GLN A 239 -14.12 13.15 -14.32
CA GLN A 239 -14.92 11.94 -14.09
C GLN A 239 -14.33 11.02 -13.01
N LYS A 240 -13.05 11.21 -12.67
CA LYS A 240 -12.31 10.44 -11.66
C LYS A 240 -12.27 11.12 -10.30
N ILE A 241 -12.94 12.26 -10.10
CA ILE A 241 -13.02 12.90 -8.79
C ILE A 241 -13.90 12.03 -7.88
N LEU A 242 -13.31 11.50 -6.82
CA LEU A 242 -14.00 10.61 -5.86
C LEU A 242 -14.71 11.41 -4.76
N GLY A 243 -14.11 12.52 -4.34
CA GLY A 243 -14.59 13.27 -3.20
C GLY A 243 -13.88 14.61 -3.03
N VAL A 244 -14.53 15.46 -2.25
CA VAL A 244 -14.11 16.84 -2.02
C VAL A 244 -14.27 17.14 -0.53
N PHE A 245 -13.18 17.56 0.12
CA PHE A 245 -13.13 17.68 1.58
C PHE A 245 -12.68 19.08 2.02
N ASP A 246 -13.16 19.53 3.18
CA ASP A 246 -12.65 20.72 3.86
C ASP A 246 -11.36 20.36 4.60
N VAL A 247 -10.26 21.01 4.23
CA VAL A 247 -8.97 20.91 4.94
C VAL A 247 -8.45 22.31 5.26
N SER A 248 -7.73 22.43 6.37
CA SER A 248 -7.23 23.70 6.88
C SER A 248 -5.86 24.06 6.31
N TYR A 249 -5.03 23.05 6.07
CA TYR A 249 -3.68 23.20 5.55
C TYR A 249 -3.65 22.94 4.05
N THR A 250 -2.84 23.72 3.32
CA THR A 250 -2.72 23.64 1.86
C THR A 250 -1.31 23.41 1.33
N ASP A 251 -0.39 23.18 2.27
CA ASP A 251 0.98 22.74 2.06
C ASP A 251 1.07 21.20 2.08
N GLU A 252 2.27 20.66 2.26
CA GLU A 252 2.49 19.21 2.30
C GLU A 252 1.72 18.52 3.44
N SER A 253 1.52 19.21 4.57
CA SER A 253 0.74 18.68 5.69
C SER A 253 -0.75 18.58 5.36
N GLY A 254 -1.24 19.45 4.48
CA GLY A 254 -2.60 19.39 3.94
C GLY A 254 -2.90 18.09 3.19
N LEU A 255 -1.91 17.45 2.56
CA LEU A 255 -2.11 16.16 1.88
C LEU A 255 -2.42 15.04 2.88
N TYR A 256 -1.79 15.05 4.06
CA TYR A 256 -2.06 14.08 5.12
C TYR A 256 -3.41 14.34 5.79
N GLU A 257 -3.74 15.62 6.07
CA GLU A 257 -5.05 16.01 6.59
C GLU A 257 -6.18 15.57 5.63
N LEU A 258 -5.96 15.72 4.32
CA LEU A 258 -6.92 15.29 3.31
C LEU A 258 -7.19 13.79 3.34
N LEU A 259 -6.16 12.97 3.61
CA LEU A 259 -6.32 11.52 3.73
C LEU A 259 -7.06 11.12 5.00
N ASP A 260 -6.77 11.78 6.12
CA ASP A 260 -7.48 11.52 7.38
C ASP A 260 -8.96 11.92 7.29
N ALA A 261 -9.29 12.90 6.46
CA ALA A 261 -10.65 13.37 6.22
C ALA A 261 -11.44 12.52 5.19
N SER A 262 -10.75 11.73 4.36
CA SER A 262 -11.33 11.02 3.20
C SER A 262 -11.89 9.63 3.46
#